data_AF-A0A554KYP1-F1
#
_entry.id   AF-A0A554KYP1-F1
#
_cell.length_a   1.000
_cell.length_b   1.000
_cell.length_c   1.000
_cell.angle_alpha   90.00
_cell.angle_beta   90.00
_cell.angle_gamma   90.00
#
_symmetry.space_group_name_H-M   'P 1'
#
loop_
_entity.id
_entity.type
_entity.pdbx_description
1 polymer ?
#
loop_
_entity_poly.entity_id
_entity_poly.type
_entity_poly.pdbx_seq_one_letter_code
_entity_poly.pdbx_strand_id
1 'polypeptide(L)'
;MDYNMLSQKVFQAGNSWAVTVPRGMAEKYGFEPGLNVIPYPVADGILYKPVRKTGQISKEFDTWLKKTAKKYAPALRRLASR
;
A
#
# COMPACT_ATOMS: atom_id res chain seq x y z
N MET A 1 -3.91 -15.53 29.00
CA MET A 1 -3.73 -14.53 27.95
C MET A 1 -5.11 -14.10 27.51
N ASP A 2 -5.56 -12.93 27.93
CA ASP A 2 -6.88 -12.43 27.55
C ASP A 2 -6.86 -12.04 26.07
N TYR A 3 -7.40 -12.92 25.23
CA TYR A 3 -7.85 -12.52 23.91
C TYR A 3 -9.02 -11.57 24.13
N ASN A 4 -8.72 -10.28 24.27
CA ASN A 4 -9.72 -9.24 24.12
C ASN A 4 -10.30 -9.45 22.72
N MET A 5 -11.48 -10.09 22.64
CA MET A 5 -12.17 -10.37 21.38
C MET A 5 -12.47 -9.01 20.75
N LEU A 6 -11.62 -8.59 19.82
CA LEU A 6 -11.86 -7.41 19.01
C LEU A 6 -13.06 -7.75 18.13
N SER A 7 -14.27 -7.49 18.64
CA SER A 7 -15.50 -7.64 17.86
C SER A 7 -15.45 -6.65 16.71
N GLN A 8 -15.38 -7.15 15.48
CA GLN A 8 -15.45 -6.34 14.28
C GLN A 8 -16.91 -6.28 13.81
N LYS A 9 -17.37 -5.08 13.46
CA LYS A 9 -18.73 -4.89 12.94
C LYS A 9 -18.75 -5.08 11.44
N VAL A 10 -19.64 -5.94 10.98
CA VAL A 10 -20.02 -6.03 9.57
C VAL A 10 -21.18 -5.07 9.33
N PHE A 11 -21.10 -4.24 8.29
CA PHE A 11 -22.14 -3.29 7.93
C PHE A 11 -22.23 -3.10 6.42
N GLN A 12 -23.36 -2.59 5.95
CA GLN A 12 -23.55 -2.30 4.53
C GLN A 12 -22.96 -0.93 4.18
N ALA A 13 -22.08 -0.89 3.18
CA ALA A 13 -21.48 0.33 2.62
C ALA A 13 -21.86 0.44 1.14
N GLY A 14 -22.91 1.20 0.84
CA GLY A 14 -23.53 1.22 -0.49
C GLY A 14 -24.11 -0.16 -0.85
N ASN A 15 -23.62 -0.74 -1.95
CA ASN A 15 -24.08 -2.06 -2.44
C ASN A 15 -23.18 -3.22 -2.00
N SER A 16 -22.28 -2.99 -1.04
CA SER A 16 -21.30 -3.99 -0.59
C SER A 16 -21.30 -4.17 0.92
N TRP A 17 -20.93 -5.36 1.39
CA TRP A 17 -20.62 -5.60 2.80
C TRP A 17 -19.20 -5.11 3.13
N ALA A 18 -19.07 -4.43 4.26
CA ALA A 18 -17.81 -3.91 4.77
C ALA A 18 -17.59 -4.36 6.22
N VAL A 19 -16.32 -4.47 6.63
CA VAL A 19 -15.90 -4.84 7.98
C VAL A 19 -15.06 -3.73 8.58
N THR A 20 -15.34 -3.35 9.82
CA THR A 20 -14.54 -2.37 10.55
C THR A 20 -13.22 -2.99 11.03
N VAL A 21 -12.09 -2.35 10.71
CA VAL A 21 -10.77 -2.74 11.22
C VAL A 21 -10.31 -1.69 12.25
N PRO A 22 -9.98 -2.09 13.50
CA PRO A 22 -9.44 -1.16 14.48
C PRO A 22 -8.16 -0.49 14.00
N ARG A 23 -8.04 0.83 14.20
CA ARG A 23 -6.91 1.63 13.70
C ARG A 23 -5.54 1.10 14.16
N GLY A 24 -5.39 0.79 15.45
CA GLY A 24 -4.13 0.27 15.97
C GLY A 24 -3.73 -1.08 15.38
N MET A 25 -4.70 -1.91 14.96
CA MET A 25 -4.42 -3.16 14.23
C MET A 25 -3.97 -2.86 12.80
N ALA A 26 -4.68 -1.97 12.09
CA ALA A 26 -4.30 -1.58 10.74
C ALA A 26 -2.87 -1.02 10.69
N GLU A 27 -2.54 -0.09 11.59
CA GLU A 27 -1.19 0.50 11.69
C GLU A 27 -0.12 -0.55 12.03
N LYS A 28 -0.37 -1.42 13.02
CA LYS A 28 0.57 -2.49 13.41
C LYS A 28 0.93 -3.42 12.26
N TYR A 29 -0.02 -3.71 11.38
CA TYR A 29 0.18 -4.59 10.22
C TYR A 29 0.45 -3.82 8.91
N GLY A 30 0.63 -2.50 8.98
CA GLY A 30 0.96 -1.67 7.82
C GLY A 30 -0.12 -1.67 6.74
N PHE A 31 -1.39 -1.69 7.16
CA PHE A 31 -2.55 -1.40 6.32
C PHE A 31 -2.85 0.09 6.37
N GLU A 32 -2.78 0.73 5.21
CA GLU A 32 -3.10 2.14 5.03
C GLU A 32 -4.40 2.28 4.23
N PRO A 33 -5.17 3.37 4.40
CA PRO A 33 -6.33 3.65 3.56
C PRO A 33 -5.97 3.60 2.07
N GLY A 34 -6.76 2.87 1.28
CA GLY A 34 -6.52 2.70 -0.16
C GLY A 34 -5.54 1.59 -0.54
N LEU A 35 -4.97 0.87 0.44
CA LEU A 35 -4.17 -0.33 0.15
C LEU A 35 -5.04 -1.43 -0.45
N ASN A 36 -4.59 -1.99 -1.57
CA ASN A 36 -5.23 -3.15 -2.17
C ASN A 36 -4.90 -4.42 -1.37
N VAL A 37 -5.90 -5.27 -1.18
CA VAL A 37 -5.78 -6.53 -0.44
C VAL A 37 -6.39 -7.68 -1.24
N ILE A 38 -5.84 -8.88 -1.09
CA ILE A 38 -6.43 -10.11 -1.65
C ILE A 38 -7.01 -10.92 -0.49
N PRO A 39 -8.32 -11.22 -0.50
CA PRO A 39 -8.93 -12.10 0.48
C PRO A 39 -8.62 -13.57 0.15
N TYR A 40 -8.24 -14.33 1.16
CA TYR A 40 -8.04 -15.79 1.09
C TYR A 40 -8.93 -16.47 2.13
N PRO A 41 -9.86 -17.34 1.73
CA PRO A 41 -10.64 -18.11 2.68
C PRO A 41 -9.74 -19.12 3.40
N VAL A 42 -9.93 -19.24 4.71
CA VAL A 42 -9.32 -20.25 5.59
C VAL A 42 -10.42 -20.93 6.40
N ALA A 43 -10.11 -22.02 7.11
CA ALA A 43 -11.10 -22.87 7.78
C ALA A 43 -12.16 -22.06 8.59
N ASP A 44 -11.71 -21.08 9.38
CA ASP A 44 -12.58 -20.31 10.27
C ASP A 44 -12.57 -18.79 9.97
N GLY A 45 -12.27 -18.38 8.73
CA GLY A 45 -12.30 -16.95 8.40
C GLY A 45 -11.71 -16.56 7.06
N ILE A 46 -11.37 -15.28 6.95
CA ILE A 46 -10.76 -14.69 5.75
C ILE A 46 -9.45 -14.03 6.15
N LEU A 47 -8.35 -14.46 5.52
CA LEU A 47 -7.05 -13.83 5.63
C LEU A 47 -6.90 -12.77 4.53
N TYR A 48 -6.57 -11.55 4.90
CA TYR A 48 -6.29 -10.47 3.95
C TYR A 48 -4.79 -10.31 3.74
N LYS A 49 -4.31 -10.53 2.51
CA LYS A 49 -2.90 -10.29 2.15
C LYS A 49 -2.75 -8.92 1.49
N PRO A 50 -1.86 -8.04 1.98
CA PRO A 50 -1.63 -6.76 1.35
C PRO A 50 -0.93 -6.94 -0.01
N VAL A 51 -1.43 -6.23 -1.03
CA VAL A 51 -0.80 -6.13 -2.34
C VAL A 51 -0.07 -4.80 -2.41
N ARG A 52 1.20 -4.83 -2.06
CA ARG A 52 2.10 -3.70 -2.26
C ARG A 52 2.61 -3.78 -3.69
N LYS A 53 1.98 -3.05 -4.61
CA LYS A 53 2.58 -2.81 -5.92
C LYS A 53 3.83 -1.98 -5.67
N THR A 54 5.00 -2.62 -5.62
CA THR A 54 6.21 -1.91 -6.02
C THR A 54 5.97 -1.53 -7.48
N GLY A 55 5.85 -0.24 -7.76
CA GLY A 55 5.76 0.24 -9.13
C GLY A 55 6.98 -0.29 -9.87
N GLN A 56 6.81 -1.38 -10.61
CA GLN A 56 7.82 -1.86 -11.55
C GLN A 56 7.79 -0.87 -12.69
N ILE A 57 8.58 0.18 -12.56
CA ILE A 57 8.95 1.03 -13.68
C ILE A 57 9.62 0.13 -14.72
N SER A 58 9.18 0.24 -15.97
CA SER A 58 9.74 -0.57 -17.05
C SER A 58 11.24 -0.32 -17.15
N LYS A 59 12.00 -1.33 -17.60
CA LYS A 59 13.46 -1.17 -17.83
C LYS A 59 13.75 0.00 -18.77
N GLU A 60 12.84 0.26 -19.72
CA GLU A 60 12.91 1.39 -20.65
C GLU A 60 12.77 2.72 -19.92
N PHE A 61 11.80 2.82 -19.00
CA PHE A 61 11.60 4.02 -18.20
C PHE A 61 12.75 4.26 -17.21
N ASP A 62 13.27 3.22 -16.56
CA ASP A 62 14.47 3.32 -15.72
C ASP A 62 15.71 3.75 -16.52
N THR A 63 15.89 3.20 -17.73
CA THR A 63 16.97 3.60 -18.64
C THR A 63 16.80 5.06 -19.09
N TRP A 64 15.58 5.48 -19.39
CA TRP A 64 15.26 6.86 -19.73
C TRP A 64 15.56 7.79 -18.54
N LEU A 65 15.13 7.45 -17.32
CA LEU A 65 15.41 8.21 -16.11
C LEU A 65 16.92 8.40 -15.91
N LYS A 66 17.72 7.34 -16.04
CA LYS A 66 19.19 7.42 -15.90
C LYS A 66 19.81 8.31 -16.97
N LYS A 67 19.38 8.21 -18.22
CA LYS A 67 19.87 9.07 -19.32
C LYS A 67 19.49 10.54 -19.11
N THR A 68 18.24 10.79 -18.74
CA THR A 68 17.71 12.12 -18.46
C THR A 68 18.43 12.75 -17.27
N ALA A 69 18.56 12.03 -16.16
CA ALA A 69 19.31 12.49 -14.99
C ALA A 69 20.76 12.84 -15.34
N LYS A 70 21.45 12.01 -16.13
CA LYS A 70 22.83 12.30 -16.58
C LYS A 70 22.91 13.53 -17.49
N LYS A 71 21.96 13.68 -18.42
CA LYS A 71 21.92 14.80 -19.38
C LYS A 71 21.65 16.13 -18.69
N TYR A 72 20.74 16.16 -17.71
CA TYR A 72 20.32 17.40 -17.04
C TYR A 72 21.00 17.63 -15.69
N ALA A 73 21.80 16.70 -15.17
CA ALA A 73 22.61 16.88 -13.97
C ALA A 73 23.43 18.20 -13.95
N PRO A 74 24.07 18.63 -15.05
CA PRO A 74 24.80 19.90 -15.06
C PRO A 74 23.88 21.11 -14.87
N ALA A 75 22.68 21.09 -15.47
CA ALA A 75 21.69 22.16 -15.34
C ALA A 75 21.09 22.20 -13.94
N LEU A 76 20.77 21.03 -13.36
CA LEU A 76 20.29 20.89 -12.00
C LEU A 76 21.33 21.38 -10.97
N ARG A 77 22.62 21.05 -11.17
CA ARG A 77 23.70 21.56 -10.31
C ARG A 77 23.85 23.07 -10.37
N ARG A 78 23.70 23.67 -11.56
CA ARG A 78 23.73 25.14 -11.72
C ARG A 78 22.53 25.84 -11.07
N LEU A 79 21.37 25.19 -11.07
CA LEU A 79 20.16 25.67 -10.38
C LEU A 79 20.28 25.56 -8.86
N ALA A 80 20.86 24.48 -8.36
CA ALA A 80 21.07 24.25 -6.93
C ALA A 80 22.25 25.03 -6.32
N SER A 81 23.14 25.58 -7.15
CA SER A 81 24.26 26.43 -6.72
C SER A 81 23.92 27.93 -6.70
N ARG A 82 22.64 28.29 -6.87
CA ARG A 82 22.10 29.63 -6.60
C ARG A 82 21.46 29.62 -5.22
#